data_AF-A0A937ACD2-F1
#
_entry.id   AF-A0A937ACD2-F1
#
_cell.length_a   1.000
_cell.length_b   1.000
_cell.length_c   1.000
_cell.angle_alpha   90.00
_cell.angle_beta   90.00
_cell.angle_gamma   90.00
#
_symmetry.space_group_name_H-M   'P 1'
#
loop_
_entity.id
_entity.type
_entity.pdbx_description
1 polymer ?
#
loop_
_entity_poly.entity_id
_entity_poly.type
_entity_poly.pdbx_seq_one_letter_code
_entity_poly.pdbx_strand_id
1 'polypeptide(L)'
;MKLFNWFTKKTSQKTKVHSKPEPEKDDGYEKVILTKGVFKASRNKVVPETDKFHIKNIYITDRTYFKKNQVIAVLASAIHGSGLIFIQLPFSGKMEKILIRPNHKISFNDKLFSVTRIANEATVNKKIIEQNKTTLDQTEVGYLKDEFTDDKTIKVMRVGAEETPYFKLYEDQTESLYNFLGISLTNHNGYIYMSIHSRNEHITLAKGDSIIFLFQDKSRVSLTFKHAGNGTKGLRNNHAAIGYEELEAFLNKRLVKAKLISARKNLYSIYSLNHRIYENPYLSIEEKVQYSIEIEGQYLLKLLTARFIEMNQKYKIR
;
A
#
# COMPACT_ATOMS: atom_id res chain seq x y z
N MET A 1 -33.29 64.68 -26.70
CA MET A 1 -32.83 63.30 -26.43
C MET A 1 -33.85 62.33 -26.99
N LYS A 2 -33.50 61.63 -28.08
CA LYS A 2 -34.27 60.51 -28.66
C LYS A 2 -33.81 59.22 -27.96
N LEU A 3 -34.72 58.28 -27.68
CA LEU A 3 -34.78 56.96 -28.34
C LEU A 3 -35.68 55.96 -27.58
N PHE A 4 -36.75 55.56 -28.27
CA PHE A 4 -37.25 54.19 -28.45
C PHE A 4 -37.61 53.30 -27.25
N ASN A 5 -38.92 53.14 -27.06
CA ASN A 5 -39.55 51.91 -26.61
C ASN A 5 -39.54 50.88 -27.76
N TRP A 6 -38.93 49.71 -27.55
CA TRP A 6 -39.11 48.57 -28.44
C TRP A 6 -39.11 47.22 -27.70
N PHE A 7 -39.95 46.33 -28.22
CA PHE A 7 -40.45 45.06 -27.71
C PHE A 7 -39.39 43.96 -27.46
N THR A 8 -39.67 43.03 -26.53
CA THR A 8 -39.37 41.59 -26.71
C THR A 8 -40.42 40.73 -25.98
N LYS A 9 -41.34 40.11 -26.72
CA LYS A 9 -41.35 38.68 -27.15
C LYS A 9 -41.45 37.65 -26.00
N LYS A 10 -42.68 37.16 -25.80
CA LYS A 10 -42.97 35.81 -25.28
C LYS A 10 -42.23 34.80 -26.16
N THR A 11 -41.36 34.00 -25.56
CA THR A 11 -40.85 32.78 -26.19
C THR A 11 -40.90 31.65 -25.17
N SER A 12 -41.55 30.57 -25.62
CA SER A 12 -41.87 29.32 -24.94
C SER A 12 -40.81 28.81 -23.97
N GLN A 13 -41.24 28.47 -22.74
CA GLN A 13 -40.60 27.44 -21.94
C GLN A 13 -40.61 26.13 -22.74
N LYS A 14 -39.48 25.77 -23.35
CA LYS A 14 -39.20 24.39 -23.73
C LYS A 14 -38.78 23.67 -22.45
N THR A 15 -39.73 22.95 -21.88
CA THR A 15 -39.52 21.86 -20.93
C THR A 15 -38.46 20.92 -21.52
N LYS A 16 -37.22 21.02 -21.07
CA LYS A 16 -36.23 19.97 -21.32
C LYS A 16 -36.66 18.77 -20.49
N VAL A 17 -37.35 17.85 -21.17
CA VAL A 17 -37.60 16.50 -20.72
C VAL A 17 -36.27 15.94 -20.19
N HIS A 18 -36.17 15.76 -18.88
CA HIS A 18 -35.18 14.87 -18.31
C HIS A 18 -35.48 13.49 -18.90
N SER A 19 -34.64 13.05 -19.85
CA SER A 19 -34.62 11.67 -20.26
C SER A 19 -34.42 10.84 -19.00
N LYS A 20 -35.43 10.02 -18.68
CA LYS A 20 -35.30 8.93 -17.71
C LYS A 20 -34.02 8.16 -18.04
N PRO A 21 -33.20 7.78 -17.05
CA PRO A 21 -32.13 6.84 -17.32
C PRO A 21 -32.74 5.60 -17.98
N GLU A 22 -32.17 5.21 -19.12
CA GLU A 22 -32.54 3.97 -19.80
C GLU A 22 -32.53 2.82 -18.79
N PRO A 23 -33.45 1.84 -18.91
CA PRO A 23 -33.43 0.67 -18.04
C PRO A 23 -32.07 -0.03 -18.21
N GLU A 24 -31.30 -0.11 -17.12
CA GLU A 24 -30.05 -0.86 -17.08
C GLU A 24 -30.34 -2.30 -17.51
N LYS A 25 -29.75 -2.73 -18.64
CA LYS A 25 -29.64 -4.15 -18.96
C LYS A 25 -28.96 -4.82 -17.77
N ASP A 26 -29.62 -5.83 -17.20
CA ASP A 26 -29.04 -6.67 -16.15
C ASP A 26 -27.78 -7.31 -16.73
N ASP A 27 -26.63 -6.86 -16.24
CA ASP A 27 -25.30 -7.28 -16.72
C ASP A 27 -24.84 -8.57 -16.00
N GLY A 28 -25.71 -9.18 -15.19
CA GLY A 28 -25.46 -10.45 -14.50
C GLY A 28 -24.48 -10.33 -13.33
N TYR A 29 -24.07 -9.12 -12.98
CA TYR A 29 -23.13 -8.83 -11.90
C TYR A 29 -23.86 -8.38 -10.63
N GLU A 30 -23.25 -8.65 -9.48
CA GLU A 30 -23.81 -8.22 -8.20
C GLU A 30 -23.71 -6.70 -8.03
N LYS A 31 -24.82 -6.06 -7.69
CA LYS A 31 -24.87 -4.62 -7.39
C LYS A 31 -24.65 -4.37 -5.91
N VAL A 32 -23.59 -3.65 -5.59
CA VAL A 32 -23.34 -3.15 -4.23
C VAL A 32 -24.19 -1.90 -4.01
N ILE A 33 -25.03 -1.94 -2.98
CA ILE A 33 -25.93 -0.85 -2.60
C ILE A 33 -25.39 -0.16 -1.34
N LEU A 34 -25.45 1.17 -1.27
CA LEU A 34 -25.09 1.91 -0.06
C LEU A 34 -26.08 1.60 1.08
N THR A 35 -25.59 0.81 2.04
CA THR A 35 -26.30 0.43 3.27
C THR A 35 -25.34 0.51 4.45
N LYS A 36 -25.87 0.47 5.68
CA LYS A 36 -25.04 0.47 6.91
C LYS A 36 -24.05 -0.71 6.98
N GLY A 37 -24.28 -1.80 6.25
CA GLY A 37 -23.42 -2.98 6.23
C GLY A 37 -22.20 -2.90 5.30
N VAL A 38 -22.10 -1.88 4.45
CA VAL A 38 -21.02 -1.75 3.45
C VAL A 38 -20.08 -0.58 3.71
N PHE A 39 -20.22 0.12 4.84
CA PHE A 39 -19.30 1.20 5.20
C PHE A 39 -18.93 1.22 6.69
N LYS A 40 -17.81 1.86 6.99
CA LYS A 40 -17.42 2.30 8.34
C LYS A 40 -17.41 3.83 8.39
N ALA A 41 -17.95 4.43 9.44
CA ALA A 41 -17.93 5.88 9.62
C ALA A 41 -16.62 6.35 10.30
N SER A 42 -16.14 7.54 9.96
CA SER A 42 -14.90 8.09 10.52
C SER A 42 -14.99 8.57 11.98
N ARG A 43 -16.20 8.62 12.50
CA ARG A 43 -16.51 8.90 13.90
C ARG A 43 -17.57 7.89 14.31
N ASN A 44 -17.62 7.52 15.59
CA ASN A 44 -18.75 6.76 16.19
C ASN A 44 -20.04 7.60 16.24
N LYS A 45 -20.28 8.44 15.23
CA LYS A 45 -21.50 9.21 15.05
C LYS A 45 -22.47 8.38 14.22
N VAL A 46 -23.74 8.37 14.64
CA VAL A 46 -24.82 7.80 13.85
C VAL A 46 -24.91 8.61 12.55
N VAL A 47 -24.80 7.92 11.42
CA VAL A 47 -25.00 8.49 10.09
C VAL A 47 -26.51 8.47 9.79
N PRO A 48 -27.18 9.62 9.64
CA PRO A 48 -28.61 9.67 9.33
C PRO A 48 -28.89 9.05 7.96
N GLU A 49 -30.01 8.33 7.82
CA GLU A 49 -30.42 7.74 6.54
C GLU A 49 -30.79 8.81 5.49
N THR A 50 -31.11 10.02 5.94
CA THR A 50 -31.37 11.19 5.11
C THR A 50 -30.10 11.87 4.60
N ASP A 51 -28.92 11.45 5.06
CA ASP A 51 -27.66 12.05 4.62
C ASP A 51 -27.40 11.74 3.14
N LYS A 52 -26.68 12.67 2.51
CA LYS A 52 -26.21 12.52 1.14
C LYS A 52 -24.73 12.69 1.11
N PHE A 53 -24.07 11.96 0.24
CA PHE A 53 -22.63 11.94 0.14
C PHE A 53 -22.18 12.39 -1.25
N HIS A 54 -20.97 12.91 -1.33
CA HIS A 54 -20.24 13.04 -2.58
C HIS A 54 -19.00 12.15 -2.52
N ILE A 55 -18.53 11.74 -3.70
CA ILE A 55 -17.29 10.99 -3.82
C ILE A 55 -16.14 11.89 -3.39
N LYS A 56 -15.41 11.48 -2.36
CA LYS A 56 -14.14 12.11 -2.00
C LYS A 56 -13.01 11.44 -2.78
N ASN A 57 -12.92 10.10 -2.69
CA ASN A 57 -11.88 9.30 -3.34
C ASN A 57 -12.41 7.93 -3.77
N ILE A 58 -11.80 7.37 -4.81
CA ILE A 58 -11.95 5.97 -5.23
C ILE A 58 -10.54 5.39 -5.34
N TYR A 59 -10.29 4.27 -4.66
CA TYR A 59 -8.98 3.60 -4.62
C TYR A 59 -8.90 2.38 -5.54
N ILE A 60 -10.05 1.84 -5.95
CA ILE A 60 -10.17 0.65 -6.79
C ILE A 60 -10.85 1.06 -8.09
N THR A 61 -10.21 0.84 -9.23
CA THR A 61 -10.75 1.22 -10.54
C THR A 61 -11.53 0.07 -11.17
N ASP A 62 -12.24 0.35 -12.27
CA ASP A 62 -12.89 -0.68 -13.07
C ASP A 62 -11.90 -1.78 -13.46
N ARG A 63 -12.40 -3.02 -13.46
CA ARG A 63 -11.70 -4.26 -13.81
C ARG A 63 -10.56 -4.68 -12.87
N THR A 64 -10.44 -4.05 -11.70
CA THR A 64 -9.40 -4.40 -10.72
C THR A 64 -9.92 -5.33 -9.61
N TYR A 65 -9.03 -6.11 -9.03
CA TYR A 65 -9.31 -7.02 -7.93
C TYR A 65 -9.13 -6.33 -6.58
N PHE A 66 -9.96 -6.70 -5.61
CA PHE A 66 -9.91 -6.18 -4.25
C PHE A 66 -10.03 -7.31 -3.22
N LYS A 67 -9.47 -7.08 -2.03
CA LYS A 67 -9.65 -7.98 -0.89
C LYS A 67 -10.85 -7.59 -0.05
N LYS A 68 -11.36 -8.60 0.66
CA LYS A 68 -12.24 -8.41 1.81
C LYS A 68 -11.70 -7.32 2.74
N ASN A 69 -12.60 -6.44 3.17
CA ASN A 69 -12.37 -5.33 4.08
C ASN A 69 -11.39 -4.26 3.58
N GLN A 70 -10.88 -4.34 2.34
CA GLN A 70 -10.11 -3.27 1.74
C GLN A 70 -11.01 -2.05 1.51
N VAL A 71 -10.49 -0.84 1.79
CA VAL A 71 -11.20 0.40 1.48
C VAL A 71 -11.26 0.58 -0.04
N ILE A 72 -12.48 0.62 -0.58
CA ILE A 72 -12.73 0.79 -2.02
C ILE A 72 -12.86 2.26 -2.39
N ALA A 73 -13.59 3.01 -1.57
CA ALA A 73 -13.89 4.42 -1.80
C ALA A 73 -14.13 5.15 -0.47
N VAL A 74 -13.95 6.47 -0.49
CA VAL A 74 -14.31 7.37 0.61
C VAL A 74 -15.39 8.31 0.11
N LEU A 75 -16.50 8.37 0.84
CA LEU A 75 -17.56 9.33 0.59
C LEU A 75 -17.60 10.35 1.73
N ALA A 76 -17.87 11.61 1.39
CA ALA A 76 -17.95 12.70 2.35
C ALA A 76 -19.40 13.21 2.43
N SER A 77 -19.88 13.41 3.66
CA SER A 77 -21.21 13.97 3.92
C SER A 77 -21.36 15.34 3.26
N ALA A 78 -22.48 15.54 2.58
CA ALA A 78 -22.84 16.77 1.89
C ALA A 78 -23.94 17.56 2.62
N ILE A 79 -24.66 16.97 3.58
CA ILE A 79 -25.80 17.62 4.25
C ILE A 79 -25.60 17.69 5.76
N HIS A 80 -25.49 16.56 6.44
CA HIS A 80 -25.60 16.54 7.91
C HIS A 80 -24.27 16.69 8.66
N GLY A 81 -23.17 16.87 7.93
CA GLY A 81 -21.84 16.97 8.53
C GLY A 81 -21.42 15.69 9.26
N SER A 82 -21.94 14.52 8.84
CA SER A 82 -21.65 13.21 9.44
C SER A 82 -20.19 12.77 9.26
N GLY A 83 -19.40 13.52 8.49
CA GLY A 83 -17.98 13.29 8.27
C GLY A 83 -17.72 12.43 7.04
N LEU A 84 -16.78 11.49 7.17
CA LEU A 84 -16.41 10.57 6.10
C LEU A 84 -16.98 9.18 6.38
N ILE A 85 -17.39 8.49 5.32
CA ILE A 85 -17.67 7.07 5.35
C ILE A 85 -16.73 6.34 4.39
N PHE A 86 -16.26 5.18 4.83
CA PHE A 86 -15.28 4.36 4.14
C PHE A 86 -15.96 3.10 3.65
N ILE A 87 -16.04 2.93 2.34
CA ILE A 87 -16.72 1.79 1.73
C ILE A 87 -15.79 0.58 1.76
N GLN A 88 -16.20 -0.48 2.44
CA GLN A 88 -15.47 -1.74 2.59
C GLN A 88 -16.43 -2.89 2.34
N LEU A 89 -16.01 -3.88 1.53
CA LEU A 89 -16.84 -5.05 1.24
C LEU A 89 -16.45 -6.24 2.11
N PRO A 90 -17.41 -7.01 2.65
CA PRO A 90 -17.13 -8.14 3.55
C PRO A 90 -16.64 -9.40 2.82
N PHE A 91 -16.30 -9.28 1.53
CA PHE A 91 -15.82 -10.34 0.66
C PHE A 91 -14.74 -9.81 -0.30
N SER A 92 -13.98 -10.71 -0.90
CA SER A 92 -13.03 -10.40 -1.97
C SER A 92 -13.68 -10.55 -3.35
N GLY A 93 -13.16 -9.84 -4.35
CA GLY A 93 -13.76 -9.90 -5.68
C GLY A 93 -13.06 -9.07 -6.73
N LYS A 94 -13.77 -8.87 -7.83
CA LYS A 94 -13.37 -8.00 -8.95
C LYS A 94 -14.39 -6.87 -9.11
N MET A 95 -13.89 -5.64 -9.19
CA MET A 95 -14.66 -4.46 -9.55
C MET A 95 -14.97 -4.53 -11.04
N GLU A 96 -16.23 -4.72 -11.43
CA GLU A 96 -16.60 -4.75 -12.85
C GLU A 96 -16.92 -3.35 -13.36
N LYS A 97 -17.62 -2.56 -12.54
CA LYS A 97 -18.02 -1.20 -12.92
C LYS A 97 -18.29 -0.32 -11.69
N ILE A 98 -17.76 0.90 -11.70
CA ILE A 98 -18.14 1.97 -10.79
C ILE A 98 -19.39 2.66 -11.35
N LEU A 99 -20.48 2.68 -10.57
CA LEU A 99 -21.78 3.23 -11.00
C LEU A 99 -21.98 4.68 -10.55
N ILE A 100 -21.26 5.10 -9.51
CA ILE A 100 -21.26 6.47 -9.00
C ILE A 100 -20.33 7.38 -9.80
N ARG A 101 -20.70 8.66 -9.92
CA ARG A 101 -19.93 9.67 -10.66
C ARG A 101 -19.48 10.81 -9.75
N PRO A 102 -18.32 11.43 -10.04
CA PRO A 102 -17.93 12.68 -9.38
C PRO A 102 -19.06 13.71 -9.44
N ASN A 103 -19.23 14.49 -8.38
CA ASN A 103 -20.24 15.56 -8.23
C ASN A 103 -21.71 15.13 -8.15
N HIS A 104 -22.04 13.82 -8.25
CA HIS A 104 -23.37 13.34 -7.91
C HIS A 104 -23.54 13.17 -6.40
N LYS A 105 -24.73 13.53 -5.90
CA LYS A 105 -25.14 13.23 -4.53
C LYS A 105 -25.61 11.78 -4.46
N ILE A 106 -24.96 11.00 -3.61
CA ILE A 106 -25.23 9.58 -3.34
C ILE A 106 -26.08 9.53 -2.07
N SER A 107 -27.20 8.82 -2.11
CA SER A 107 -28.09 8.59 -0.97
C SER A 107 -28.03 7.13 -0.54
N PHE A 108 -28.55 6.81 0.64
CA PHE A 108 -28.79 5.43 1.02
C PHE A 108 -29.66 4.72 -0.03
N ASN A 109 -29.41 3.43 -0.24
CA ASN A 109 -30.02 2.58 -1.26
C ASN A 109 -29.61 2.87 -2.72
N ASP A 110 -28.72 3.84 -2.96
CA ASP A 110 -28.13 4.00 -4.29
C ASP A 110 -27.13 2.87 -4.60
N LYS A 111 -27.11 2.44 -5.86
CA LYS A 111 -26.11 1.48 -6.37
C LYS A 111 -24.75 2.18 -6.48
N LEU A 112 -23.75 1.62 -5.83
CA LEU A 112 -22.38 2.15 -5.86
C LEU A 112 -21.53 1.50 -6.95
N PHE A 113 -21.56 0.17 -6.98
CA PHE A 113 -20.64 -0.65 -7.76
C PHE A 113 -21.32 -1.88 -8.33
N SER A 114 -20.73 -2.41 -9.39
CA SER A 114 -21.00 -3.73 -9.94
C SER A 114 -19.78 -4.61 -9.70
N VAL A 115 -19.95 -5.76 -9.06
CA VAL A 115 -18.83 -6.61 -8.64
C VAL A 115 -19.06 -8.09 -8.95
N THR A 116 -17.96 -8.82 -9.09
CA THR A 116 -17.94 -10.28 -9.13
C THR A 116 -17.32 -10.79 -7.83
N ARG A 117 -18.07 -11.54 -7.01
CA ARG A 117 -17.54 -12.17 -5.79
C ARG A 117 -16.62 -13.31 -6.14
N ILE A 118 -15.51 -13.43 -5.43
CA ILE A 118 -14.57 -14.55 -5.56
C ILE A 118 -14.35 -15.14 -4.17
N ALA A 119 -14.84 -16.36 -3.95
CA ALA A 119 -14.77 -17.03 -2.65
C ALA A 119 -13.36 -17.54 -2.31
N ASN A 120 -12.60 -17.98 -3.33
CA ASN A 120 -11.27 -18.54 -3.13
C ASN A 120 -10.22 -17.43 -2.98
N GLU A 121 -9.72 -17.24 -1.76
CA GLU A 121 -8.71 -16.23 -1.46
C GLU A 121 -7.41 -16.41 -2.25
N ALA A 122 -6.96 -17.65 -2.47
CA ALA A 122 -5.75 -17.93 -3.24
C ALA A 122 -5.88 -17.46 -4.70
N THR A 123 -7.08 -17.58 -5.27
CA THR A 123 -7.38 -17.08 -6.62
C THR A 123 -7.31 -15.55 -6.66
N VAL A 124 -7.90 -14.87 -5.68
CA VAL A 124 -7.84 -13.40 -5.60
C VAL A 124 -6.41 -12.92 -5.42
N ASN A 125 -5.65 -13.53 -4.51
CA ASN A 125 -4.26 -13.16 -4.24
C ASN A 125 -3.40 -13.31 -5.51
N LYS A 126 -3.61 -14.38 -6.29
CA LYS A 126 -2.93 -14.57 -7.59
C LYS A 126 -3.30 -13.46 -8.59
N LYS A 127 -4.55 -13.03 -8.62
CA LYS A 127 -5.00 -11.96 -9.52
C LYS A 127 -4.51 -10.57 -9.10
N ILE A 128 -4.43 -10.31 -7.81
CA ILE A 128 -3.88 -9.05 -7.28
C ILE A 128 -2.38 -8.93 -7.62
N ILE A 129 -1.58 -9.99 -7.42
CA ILE A 129 -0.17 -9.94 -7.80
C ILE A 129 0.01 -9.79 -9.32
N GLU A 130 -0.79 -10.48 -10.15
CA GLU A 130 -0.78 -10.29 -11.61
C GLU A 130 -1.10 -8.84 -12.00
N GLN A 131 -2.07 -8.22 -11.34
CA GLN A 131 -2.48 -6.83 -11.57
C GLN A 131 -1.38 -5.83 -11.23
N ASN A 132 -0.69 -6.03 -10.09
CA ASN A 132 0.29 -5.06 -9.59
C ASN A 132 1.72 -5.34 -10.08
N LYS A 133 1.95 -6.47 -10.77
CA LYS A 133 3.27 -6.95 -11.18
C LYS A 133 4.13 -5.88 -11.87
N THR A 134 3.57 -5.17 -12.85
CA THR A 134 4.29 -4.11 -13.58
C THR A 134 4.85 -3.03 -12.66
N THR A 135 4.12 -2.66 -11.61
CA THR A 135 4.56 -1.67 -10.62
C THR A 135 5.63 -2.25 -9.69
N LEU A 136 5.49 -3.51 -9.28
CA LEU A 136 6.49 -4.20 -8.45
C LEU A 136 7.82 -4.38 -9.21
N ASP A 137 7.75 -4.62 -10.52
CA ASP A 137 8.90 -4.82 -11.42
C ASP A 137 9.74 -3.55 -11.64
N GLN A 138 9.28 -2.40 -11.16
CA GLN A 138 10.03 -1.13 -11.15
C GLN A 138 11.10 -1.05 -10.04
N THR A 139 11.41 -2.16 -9.36
CA THR A 139 12.46 -2.25 -8.34
C THR A 139 13.86 -2.10 -8.97
N GLU A 140 14.63 -1.09 -8.60
CA GLU A 140 15.92 -0.77 -9.24
C GLU A 140 17.10 -1.01 -8.31
N VAL A 141 18.14 -1.66 -8.84
CA VAL A 141 19.47 -1.75 -8.25
C VAL A 141 20.46 -1.11 -9.20
N GLY A 142 21.19 -0.12 -8.72
CA GLY A 142 22.13 0.67 -9.51
C GLY A 142 23.58 0.37 -9.15
N TYR A 143 24.47 0.56 -10.11
CA TYR A 143 25.91 0.66 -9.91
C TYR A 143 26.32 2.13 -9.99
N LEU A 144 27.05 2.60 -8.99
CA LEU A 144 27.58 3.94 -8.88
C LEU A 144 29.10 3.85 -8.79
N LYS A 145 29.78 4.70 -9.56
CA LYS A 145 31.21 4.95 -9.41
C LYS A 145 31.39 6.40 -9.01
N ASP A 146 32.06 6.64 -7.89
CA ASP A 146 32.52 7.98 -7.52
C ASP A 146 33.77 8.31 -8.35
N GLU A 147 33.73 9.41 -9.09
CA GLU A 147 34.85 9.85 -9.93
C GLU A 147 35.95 10.55 -9.12
N PHE A 148 35.68 10.98 -7.88
CA PHE A 148 36.64 11.64 -7.02
C PHE A 148 37.40 10.66 -6.13
N THR A 149 36.73 9.64 -5.60
CA THR A 149 37.32 8.66 -4.67
C THR A 149 37.59 7.29 -5.30
N ASP A 150 37.14 7.08 -6.55
CA ASP A 150 37.10 5.78 -7.23
C ASP A 150 36.24 4.72 -6.51
N ASP A 151 35.43 5.12 -5.53
CA ASP A 151 34.54 4.22 -4.80
C ASP A 151 33.47 3.62 -5.73
N LYS A 152 33.23 2.32 -5.56
CA LYS A 152 32.25 1.56 -6.33
C LYS A 152 31.16 1.07 -5.41
N THR A 153 29.93 1.42 -5.73
CA THR A 153 28.76 1.06 -4.91
C THR A 153 27.68 0.44 -5.78
N ILE A 154 27.26 -0.79 -5.45
CA ILE A 154 26.00 -1.35 -5.91
C ILE A 154 24.99 -1.19 -4.79
N LYS A 155 23.84 -0.56 -5.04
CA LYS A 155 22.80 -0.43 -4.01
C LYS A 155 21.42 -0.45 -4.61
N VAL A 156 20.45 -0.84 -3.80
CA VAL A 156 19.03 -0.65 -4.14
C VAL A 156 18.75 0.85 -4.21
N MET A 157 18.33 1.30 -5.39
CA MET A 157 17.98 2.70 -5.64
C MET A 157 16.51 2.95 -5.35
N ARG A 158 15.66 1.96 -5.66
CA ARG A 158 14.21 2.05 -5.56
C ARG A 158 13.60 0.67 -5.38
N VAL A 159 12.56 0.55 -4.58
CA VAL A 159 11.72 -0.65 -4.49
C VAL A 159 10.37 -0.37 -5.12
N GLY A 160 9.87 -1.27 -5.97
CA GLY A 160 8.61 -1.09 -6.69
C GLY A 160 7.45 -0.66 -5.78
N ALA A 161 6.52 0.10 -6.35
CA ALA A 161 5.40 0.77 -5.66
C ALA A 161 5.74 1.94 -4.71
N GLU A 162 7.02 2.23 -4.44
CA GLU A 162 7.43 3.41 -3.68
C GLU A 162 8.73 4.05 -4.21
N GLU A 163 8.90 5.35 -4.03
CA GLU A 163 10.15 6.06 -4.37
C GLU A 163 11.17 6.00 -3.22
N THR A 164 11.32 4.83 -2.58
CA THR A 164 12.28 4.62 -1.49
C THR A 164 13.21 3.44 -1.78
N PRO A 165 14.47 3.46 -1.29
CA PRO A 165 15.40 2.36 -1.48
C PRO A 165 15.17 1.19 -0.49
N TYR A 166 14.06 1.22 0.27
CA TYR A 166 13.78 0.28 1.34
C TYR A 166 12.61 -0.63 1.00
N PHE A 167 12.83 -1.93 1.11
CA PHE A 167 11.77 -2.90 1.26
C PHE A 167 11.20 -2.82 2.68
N LYS A 168 9.88 -2.69 2.81
CA LYS A 168 9.24 -2.49 4.12
C LYS A 168 8.68 -3.79 4.66
N LEU A 169 9.02 -4.13 5.90
CA LEU A 169 8.21 -5.02 6.75
C LEU A 169 7.40 -4.15 7.69
N TYR A 170 6.13 -4.46 7.89
CA TYR A 170 5.28 -3.67 8.78
C TYR A 170 5.20 -4.33 10.15
N GLU A 171 5.08 -3.54 11.21
CA GLU A 171 4.99 -4.05 12.57
C GLU A 171 3.76 -4.96 12.70
N ASP A 172 3.93 -6.08 13.38
CA ASP A 172 2.91 -7.11 13.46
C ASP A 172 1.63 -6.54 14.10
N GLN A 173 0.47 -6.86 13.50
CA GLN A 173 -0.84 -6.35 13.92
C GLN A 173 -1.01 -4.82 13.82
N THR A 174 -0.08 -4.09 13.20
CA THR A 174 -0.23 -2.64 13.04
C THR A 174 -1.26 -2.28 11.96
N GLU A 175 -1.98 -1.20 12.22
CA GLU A 175 -2.84 -0.52 11.26
C GLU A 175 -2.16 0.74 10.68
N SER A 176 -0.98 1.10 11.17
CA SER A 176 -0.24 2.31 10.78
C SER A 176 0.86 2.02 9.76
N LEU A 177 0.85 2.76 8.66
CA LEU A 177 1.93 2.74 7.66
C LEU A 177 3.29 3.22 8.19
N TYR A 178 3.28 4.01 9.27
CA TYR A 178 4.50 4.58 9.84
C TYR A 178 5.30 3.59 10.67
N ASN A 179 4.68 2.49 11.09
CA ASN A 179 5.30 1.46 11.91
C ASN A 179 5.90 0.38 11.01
N PHE A 180 7.02 0.72 10.37
CA PHE A 180 7.73 -0.19 9.48
C PHE A 180 9.21 -0.33 9.81
N LEU A 181 9.77 -1.44 9.33
CA LEU A 181 11.18 -1.77 9.26
C LEU A 181 11.59 -1.78 7.79
N GLY A 182 12.40 -0.81 7.38
CA GLY A 182 12.97 -0.74 6.05
C GLY A 182 14.24 -1.59 5.95
N ILE A 183 14.39 -2.30 4.84
CA ILE A 183 15.52 -3.18 4.53
C ILE A 183 16.05 -2.78 3.15
N SER A 184 17.35 -2.59 3.03
CA SER A 184 18.02 -2.32 1.76
C SER A 184 19.34 -3.08 1.66
N LEU A 185 19.82 -3.34 0.45
CA LEU A 185 21.06 -4.06 0.19
C LEU A 185 22.08 -3.14 -0.47
N THR A 186 23.32 -3.21 0.01
CA THR A 186 24.44 -2.44 -0.54
C THR A 186 25.69 -3.31 -0.60
N ASN A 187 26.43 -3.20 -1.70
CA ASN A 187 27.84 -3.57 -1.80
C ASN A 187 28.62 -2.27 -2.02
N HIS A 188 29.47 -1.90 -1.08
CA HIS A 188 30.36 -0.75 -1.18
C HIS A 188 31.81 -1.23 -1.13
N ASN A 189 32.55 -1.06 -2.23
CA ASN A 189 33.94 -1.53 -2.35
C ASN A 189 34.14 -2.99 -1.92
N GLY A 190 33.26 -3.90 -2.36
CA GLY A 190 33.32 -5.33 -2.04
C GLY A 190 32.65 -5.70 -0.73
N TYR A 191 32.39 -4.74 0.16
CA TYR A 191 31.72 -4.98 1.42
C TYR A 191 30.20 -5.02 1.26
N ILE A 192 29.64 -6.21 1.39
CA ILE A 192 28.19 -6.46 1.28
C ILE A 192 27.52 -6.36 2.65
N TYR A 193 26.48 -5.54 2.74
CA TYR A 193 25.71 -5.36 3.97
C TYR A 193 24.24 -5.09 3.70
N MET A 194 23.43 -5.43 4.70
CA MET A 194 22.03 -5.06 4.79
C MET A 194 21.90 -3.77 5.61
N SER A 195 21.29 -2.75 5.03
CA SER A 195 20.89 -1.54 5.74
C SER A 195 19.49 -1.72 6.33
N ILE A 196 19.36 -1.42 7.61
CA ILE A 196 18.12 -1.50 8.38
C ILE A 196 17.70 -0.10 8.80
N HIS A 197 16.49 0.29 8.43
CA HIS A 197 15.82 1.51 8.83
C HIS A 197 14.66 1.17 9.77
N SER A 198 14.63 1.73 10.98
CA SER A 198 13.54 1.53 11.92
C SER A 198 12.86 2.84 12.28
N ARG A 199 11.53 2.83 12.20
CA ARG A 199 10.66 3.89 12.70
C ARG A 199 10.24 3.71 14.15
N ASN A 200 10.62 2.60 14.78
CA ASN A 200 10.24 2.32 16.16
C ASN A 200 11.04 3.22 17.13
N GLU A 201 10.33 4.10 17.84
CA GLU A 201 10.92 5.05 18.79
C GLU A 201 11.66 4.40 19.96
N HIS A 202 11.31 3.17 20.31
CA HIS A 202 11.88 2.45 21.42
C HIS A 202 13.15 1.68 21.03
N ILE A 203 13.40 1.42 19.75
CA ILE A 203 14.58 0.67 19.29
C ILE A 203 15.64 1.61 18.72
N THR A 204 16.86 1.53 19.25
CA THR A 204 17.97 2.43 18.88
C THR A 204 18.86 1.91 17.76
N LEU A 205 18.76 0.62 17.42
CA LEU A 205 19.70 -0.07 16.53
C LEU A 205 21.16 0.12 16.99
N ALA A 206 21.43 0.01 18.29
CA ALA A 206 22.76 0.25 18.85
C ALA A 206 23.71 -0.93 18.59
N LYS A 207 25.02 -0.74 18.81
CA LYS A 207 25.98 -1.85 18.82
C LYS A 207 25.55 -2.92 19.82
N GLY A 208 25.43 -4.16 19.34
CA GLY A 208 24.96 -5.33 20.10
C GLY A 208 23.46 -5.60 19.96
N ASP A 209 22.67 -4.67 19.42
CA ASP A 209 21.30 -4.96 18.98
C ASP A 209 21.35 -5.94 17.80
N SER A 210 20.25 -6.65 17.54
CA SER A 210 20.20 -7.66 16.48
C SER A 210 18.86 -7.73 15.79
N ILE A 211 18.85 -8.36 14.61
CA ILE A 211 17.64 -8.73 13.88
C ILE A 211 17.68 -10.22 13.55
N ILE A 212 16.55 -10.89 13.73
CA ILE A 212 16.38 -12.30 13.38
C ILE A 212 15.25 -12.42 12.37
N PHE A 213 15.57 -12.90 11.17
CA PHE A 213 14.60 -13.28 10.16
C PHE A 213 14.24 -14.75 10.33
N LEU A 214 12.94 -15.06 10.42
CA LEU A 214 12.42 -16.41 10.51
C LEU A 214 11.74 -16.79 9.19
N PHE A 215 12.15 -17.92 8.62
CA PHE A 215 11.58 -18.46 7.39
C PHE A 215 10.60 -19.61 7.66
N GLN A 216 9.78 -19.95 6.66
CA GLN A 216 8.74 -20.97 6.78
C GLN A 216 9.29 -22.36 7.12
N ASP A 217 10.49 -22.69 6.64
CA ASP A 217 11.22 -23.92 6.95
C ASP A 217 11.82 -23.92 8.38
N LYS A 218 11.50 -22.93 9.20
CA LYS A 218 12.03 -22.66 10.56
C LYS A 218 13.50 -22.26 10.60
N SER A 219 14.17 -22.15 9.46
CA SER A 219 15.54 -21.60 9.41
C SER A 219 15.55 -20.13 9.79
N ARG A 220 16.73 -19.64 10.21
CA ARG A 220 16.90 -18.28 10.73
C ARG A 220 18.14 -17.64 10.14
N VAL A 221 18.01 -16.37 9.80
CA VAL A 221 19.15 -15.47 9.55
C VAL A 221 19.22 -14.48 10.70
N SER A 222 20.33 -14.48 11.43
CA SER A 222 20.55 -13.61 12.59
C SER A 222 21.68 -12.64 12.31
N LEU A 223 21.39 -11.35 12.33
CA LEU A 223 22.37 -10.29 12.08
C LEU A 223 22.53 -9.44 13.34
N THR A 224 23.78 -9.22 13.75
CA THR A 224 24.12 -8.37 14.90
C THR A 224 24.76 -7.08 14.42
N PHE A 225 24.28 -5.94 14.92
CA PHE A 225 24.83 -4.65 14.57
C PHE A 225 26.17 -4.41 15.28
N LYS A 226 27.23 -4.20 14.49
CA LYS A 226 28.60 -3.98 15.00
C LYS A 226 28.90 -2.52 15.31
N HIS A 227 28.12 -1.60 14.75
CA HIS A 227 28.32 -0.15 14.89
C HIS A 227 27.18 0.50 15.69
N ALA A 228 27.39 1.74 16.12
CA ALA A 228 26.32 2.54 16.70
C ALA A 228 25.26 2.86 15.63
N GLY A 229 24.00 2.90 16.03
CA GLY A 229 22.91 3.34 15.16
C GLY A 229 22.98 4.84 14.91
N ASN A 230 22.72 5.24 13.66
CA ASN A 230 22.65 6.63 13.23
C ASN A 230 21.19 7.12 13.22
N GLY A 231 21.01 8.44 13.18
CA GLY A 231 19.70 9.09 13.06
C GLY A 231 19.09 9.56 14.39
N THR A 232 17.81 9.93 14.35
CA THR A 232 17.08 10.52 15.48
C THR A 232 16.06 9.53 16.06
N LYS A 233 15.41 9.90 17.17
CA LYS A 233 14.34 9.07 17.77
C LYS A 233 13.23 8.86 16.73
N GLY A 234 12.80 7.61 16.54
CA GLY A 234 11.80 7.24 15.53
C GLY A 234 12.32 7.24 14.08
N LEU A 235 13.62 7.46 13.87
CA LEU A 235 14.29 7.48 12.57
C LEU A 235 15.71 6.96 12.74
N ARG A 236 15.84 5.65 13.00
CA ARG A 236 17.13 5.01 13.27
C ARG A 236 17.58 4.17 12.10
N ASN A 237 18.88 4.21 11.80
CA ASN A 237 19.52 3.42 10.76
C ASN A 237 20.74 2.70 11.30
N ASN A 238 20.95 1.46 10.89
CA ASN A 238 22.22 0.77 11.06
C ASN A 238 22.38 -0.27 9.94
N HIS A 239 23.58 -0.83 9.80
CA HIS A 239 23.84 -1.88 8.85
C HIS A 239 24.49 -3.09 9.51
N ALA A 240 24.29 -4.26 8.90
CA ALA A 240 24.94 -5.49 9.29
C ALA A 240 25.52 -6.17 8.05
N ALA A 241 26.76 -6.66 8.16
CA ALA A 241 27.38 -7.46 7.11
C ALA A 241 26.51 -8.67 6.80
N ILE A 242 26.40 -9.02 5.51
CA ILE A 242 25.72 -10.23 5.05
C ILE A 242 26.61 -10.93 4.03
N GLY A 243 26.48 -12.25 3.92
CA GLY A 243 27.17 -13.08 2.96
C GLY A 243 26.22 -13.68 1.93
N TYR A 244 26.76 -14.65 1.18
CA TYR A 244 26.03 -15.38 0.17
C TYR A 244 24.89 -16.21 0.75
N GLU A 245 25.10 -16.85 1.91
CA GLU A 245 24.10 -17.69 2.57
C GLU A 245 22.85 -16.88 2.96
N GLU A 246 23.02 -15.67 3.48
CA GLU A 246 21.89 -14.79 3.80
C GLU A 246 21.14 -14.35 2.54
N LEU A 247 21.87 -13.95 1.49
CA LEU A 247 21.28 -13.57 0.21
C LEU A 247 20.51 -14.74 -0.41
N GLU A 248 21.05 -15.95 -0.36
CA GLU A 248 20.39 -17.16 -0.83
C GLU A 248 19.10 -17.45 -0.04
N ALA A 249 19.14 -17.28 1.29
CA ALA A 249 17.95 -17.42 2.12
C ALA A 249 16.85 -16.43 1.72
N PHE A 250 17.17 -15.16 1.49
CA PHE A 250 16.18 -14.16 1.05
C PHE A 250 15.63 -14.41 -0.36
N LEU A 251 16.45 -14.97 -1.26
CA LEU A 251 16.02 -15.30 -2.62
C LEU A 251 15.11 -16.53 -2.67
N ASN A 252 15.48 -17.58 -1.93
CA ASN A 252 14.89 -18.91 -2.12
C ASN A 252 13.83 -19.25 -1.08
N LYS A 253 13.94 -18.75 0.15
CA LYS A 253 13.03 -19.13 1.25
C LYS A 253 11.88 -18.14 1.39
N ARG A 254 10.79 -18.59 2.01
CA ARG A 254 9.61 -17.75 2.30
C ARG A 254 9.77 -17.10 3.67
N LEU A 255 9.89 -15.78 3.71
CA LEU A 255 10.04 -15.02 4.96
C LEU A 255 8.72 -15.00 5.74
N VAL A 256 8.71 -15.39 7.00
CA VAL A 256 7.49 -15.33 7.84
C VAL A 256 7.45 -14.02 8.61
N LYS A 257 8.53 -13.72 9.33
CA LYS A 257 8.63 -12.52 10.18
C LYS A 257 10.08 -12.16 10.45
N ALA A 258 10.30 -10.91 10.84
CA ALA A 258 11.54 -10.41 11.38
C ALA A 258 11.33 -9.97 12.84
N LYS A 259 12.28 -10.28 13.72
CA LYS A 259 12.30 -9.81 15.11
C LYS A 259 13.50 -8.87 15.27
N LEU A 260 13.22 -7.60 15.54
CA LEU A 260 14.24 -6.61 15.86
C LEU A 260 14.40 -6.53 17.38
N ILE A 261 15.61 -6.69 17.88
CA ILE A 261 15.92 -6.83 19.31
C ILE A 261 16.83 -5.69 19.73
N SER A 262 16.41 -4.93 20.73
CA SER A 262 17.28 -4.01 21.46
C SER A 262 17.81 -4.69 22.72
N ALA A 263 19.07 -5.12 22.68
CA ALA A 263 19.68 -5.89 23.76
C ALA A 263 19.78 -5.04 25.04
N ARG A 264 20.19 -3.77 24.90
CA ARG A 264 20.39 -2.85 26.02
C ARG A 264 19.11 -2.49 26.75
N LYS A 265 18.00 -2.43 26.02
CA LYS A 265 16.68 -2.07 26.55
C LYS A 265 15.82 -3.29 26.87
N ASN A 266 16.32 -4.50 26.60
CA ASN A 266 15.60 -5.75 26.75
C ASN A 266 14.18 -5.74 26.13
N LEU A 267 14.07 -5.20 24.92
CA LEU A 267 12.80 -5.10 24.19
C LEU A 267 12.96 -5.56 22.75
N TYR A 268 11.85 -5.91 22.12
CA TYR A 268 11.82 -6.32 20.73
C TYR A 268 10.54 -5.87 20.04
N SER A 269 10.63 -5.74 18.71
CA SER A 269 9.48 -5.58 17.83
C SER A 269 9.46 -6.67 16.78
N ILE A 270 8.27 -7.11 16.42
CA ILE A 270 8.05 -8.12 15.37
C ILE A 270 7.48 -7.42 14.16
N TYR A 271 8.01 -7.75 12.99
CA TYR A 271 7.55 -7.25 11.70
C TYR A 271 7.20 -8.42 10.78
N SER A 272 6.18 -8.27 9.96
CA SER A 272 5.69 -9.32 9.07
C SER A 272 5.24 -8.74 7.72
N LEU A 273 5.11 -9.62 6.73
CA LEU A 273 4.55 -9.30 5.41
C LEU A 273 3.02 -9.34 5.40
N ASN A 274 2.41 -9.92 6.42
CA ASN A 274 0.96 -10.02 6.55
C ASN A 274 0.47 -8.93 7.51
N HIS A 275 0.27 -7.73 6.99
CA HIS A 275 -0.18 -6.57 7.76
C HIS A 275 -1.66 -6.28 7.54
N ARG A 276 -2.27 -5.58 8.49
CA ARG A 276 -3.70 -5.20 8.45
C ARG A 276 -3.93 -3.74 8.05
N ILE A 277 -2.87 -3.06 7.61
CA ILE A 277 -2.89 -1.65 7.23
C ILE A 277 -4.02 -1.34 6.24
N TYR A 278 -4.22 -2.14 5.19
CA TYR A 278 -5.30 -1.89 4.21
C TYR A 278 -6.73 -1.95 4.78
N GLU A 279 -6.91 -2.52 5.97
CA GLU A 279 -8.19 -2.53 6.70
C GLU A 279 -8.44 -1.21 7.44
N ASN A 280 -7.38 -0.43 7.70
CA ASN A 280 -7.44 0.84 8.39
C ASN A 280 -8.16 1.88 7.52
N PRO A 281 -9.37 2.30 7.91
CA PRO A 281 -10.12 3.26 7.13
C PRO A 281 -9.51 4.67 7.20
N TYR A 282 -8.66 4.96 8.19
CA TYR A 282 -8.12 6.29 8.47
C TYR A 282 -6.77 6.60 7.84
N LEU A 283 -6.26 5.68 7.01
CA LEU A 283 -5.05 5.93 6.25
C LEU A 283 -5.19 7.22 5.44
N SER A 284 -4.16 8.06 5.50
CA SER A 284 -4.13 9.27 4.68
C SER A 284 -4.26 8.87 3.22
N ILE A 285 -5.02 9.68 2.47
CA ILE A 285 -5.32 9.47 1.05
C ILE A 285 -4.03 9.36 0.21
N GLU A 286 -2.96 10.01 0.65
CA GLU A 286 -1.68 10.08 -0.05
C GLU A 286 -0.74 8.92 0.31
N GLU A 287 -1.02 8.19 1.39
CA GLU A 287 -0.15 7.14 1.87
C GLU A 287 -0.55 5.80 1.25
N LYS A 288 0.41 5.14 0.57
CA LYS A 288 0.22 3.83 -0.04
C LYS A 288 1.11 2.81 0.64
N VAL A 289 0.58 1.60 0.84
CA VAL A 289 1.38 0.43 1.20
C VAL A 289 2.27 0.04 0.01
N GLN A 290 3.48 -0.43 0.27
CA GLN A 290 4.39 -0.93 -0.77
C GLN A 290 3.85 -2.21 -1.43
N TYR A 291 3.12 -3.01 -0.66
CA TYR A 291 2.40 -4.19 -1.13
C TYR A 291 1.12 -4.39 -0.31
N SER A 292 0.12 -5.04 -0.89
CA SER A 292 -1.20 -5.25 -0.29
C SER A 292 -1.36 -6.63 0.34
N ILE A 293 -0.56 -7.60 -0.11
CA ILE A 293 -0.62 -9.00 0.33
C ILE A 293 0.76 -9.59 0.53
N GLU A 294 0.83 -10.60 1.40
CA GLU A 294 2.07 -11.29 1.74
C GLU A 294 2.82 -11.76 0.48
N ILE A 295 2.12 -12.30 -0.52
CA ILE A 295 2.75 -12.82 -1.74
C ILE A 295 3.41 -11.73 -2.60
N GLU A 296 2.89 -10.50 -2.61
CA GLU A 296 3.54 -9.35 -3.25
C GLU A 296 4.79 -8.94 -2.48
N GLY A 297 4.72 -8.94 -1.14
CA GLY A 297 5.88 -8.69 -0.29
C GLY A 297 6.99 -9.73 -0.48
N GLN A 298 6.64 -11.03 -0.57
CA GLN A 298 7.60 -12.09 -0.91
C GLN A 298 8.20 -11.87 -2.29
N TYR A 299 7.38 -11.50 -3.28
CA TYR A 299 7.84 -11.25 -4.64
C TYR A 299 8.85 -10.10 -4.68
N LEU A 300 8.55 -8.97 -4.03
CA LEU A 300 9.44 -7.81 -3.94
C LEU A 300 10.76 -8.14 -3.27
N LEU A 301 10.74 -8.85 -2.13
CA LEU A 301 11.96 -9.26 -1.44
C LEU A 301 12.86 -10.09 -2.37
N LYS A 302 12.28 -11.10 -3.04
CA LYS A 302 13.01 -11.96 -3.96
C LYS A 302 13.52 -11.21 -5.18
N LEU A 303 12.71 -10.32 -5.76
CA LEU A 303 13.08 -9.52 -6.91
C LEU A 303 14.25 -8.58 -6.58
N LEU A 304 14.17 -7.89 -5.44
CA LEU A 304 15.23 -7.01 -4.94
C LEU A 304 16.53 -7.79 -4.74
N THR A 305 16.47 -8.94 -4.07
CA THR A 305 17.64 -9.78 -3.83
C THR A 305 18.23 -10.32 -5.14
N ALA A 306 17.39 -10.78 -6.07
CA ALA A 306 17.83 -11.28 -7.38
C ALA A 306 18.58 -10.20 -8.17
N ARG A 307 17.99 -9.00 -8.31
CA ARG A 307 18.62 -7.88 -9.03
C ARG A 307 19.91 -7.44 -8.35
N PHE A 308 19.96 -7.47 -7.02
CA PHE A 308 21.18 -7.17 -6.28
C PHE A 308 22.29 -8.19 -6.58
N ILE A 309 21.98 -9.49 -6.55
CA ILE A 309 22.94 -10.54 -6.90
C ILE A 309 23.43 -10.39 -8.35
N GLU A 310 22.51 -10.18 -9.31
CA GLU A 310 22.84 -10.01 -10.73
C GLU A 310 23.80 -8.84 -10.96
N MET A 311 23.52 -7.69 -10.35
CA MET A 311 24.40 -6.52 -10.43
C MET A 311 25.79 -6.79 -9.85
N ASN A 312 25.86 -7.50 -8.72
CA ASN A 312 27.13 -7.91 -8.13
C ASN A 312 27.92 -8.86 -9.05
N GLN A 313 27.25 -9.81 -9.70
CA GLN A 313 27.88 -10.73 -10.66
C GLN A 313 28.37 -10.02 -11.92
N LYS A 314 27.63 -9.00 -12.39
CA LYS A 314 27.98 -8.21 -13.57
C LYS A 314 29.24 -7.35 -13.34
N TYR A 315 29.30 -6.62 -12.22
CA TYR A 315 30.37 -5.65 -11.98
C TYR A 315 31.53 -6.18 -11.12
N LYS A 316 31.33 -7.29 -10.40
CA LYS A 316 32.37 -8.00 -9.62
C LYS A 316 33.22 -7.07 -8.76
N ILE A 317 32.57 -6.16 -8.02
CA ILE A 317 33.26 -5.31 -7.05
C ILE A 317 33.91 -6.23 -6.02
N ARG A 318 35.23 -6.13 -5.90
CA ARG A 318 36.05 -6.84 -4.93
C ARG A 318 36.46 -5.91 -3.80
#